data_AF-A0A6G3QP54-F1
#
_entry.id   AF-A0A6G3QP54-F1
#
_cell.length_a   1.000
_cell.length_b   1.000
_cell.length_c   1.000
_cell.angle_alpha   90.00
_cell.angle_beta   90.00
_cell.angle_gamma   90.00
#
_symmetry.space_group_name_H-M   'P 1'
#
loop_
_entity.id
_entity.type
_entity.pdbx_description
1 polymer ?
#
loop_
_entity_poly.entity_id
_entity_poly.type
_entity_poly.pdbx_seq_one_letter_code
_entity_poly.pdbx_strand_id
1 'polypeptide(L)'
;MTLSVSTGQAVDLRVQPVDEVLDRVARSLQVRLLPDTVVRKRRSVGARTDRDTWVRVERRSPDKIADQGWNGTECAARLEGVAQPTWQGCVVWRDADGPVMWRADETGLLPAAPVGSAVLSEAPELPDEWWEALNASLDALAAHRTRRVATPETDTITQELVTESIRGAFSGDFDTAVQRWVPAHADLNWANVTAPVFSLFDWEDWGNAPQGLDSASLWASSLAVPALADRVRQERQRDFESRDGRLMTLFACSKILGPYAHPKDPRLEPARRMAEQVIEELQAG
;
A
#
# COMPACT_ATOMS: atom_id res chain seq x y z
N MET A 1 15.20 -36.06 -19.25
CA MET A 1 13.74 -35.92 -19.41
C MET A 1 13.31 -34.78 -18.53
N THR A 2 13.19 -33.60 -19.12
CA THR A 2 12.80 -32.37 -18.45
C THR A 2 11.27 -32.38 -18.33
N LEU A 3 10.78 -32.39 -17.09
CA LEU A 3 9.36 -32.25 -16.80
C LEU A 3 8.95 -30.84 -17.24
N SER A 4 8.14 -30.79 -18.29
CA SER A 4 7.39 -29.60 -18.69
C SER A 4 6.48 -29.21 -17.52
N VAL A 5 6.86 -28.15 -16.80
CA VAL A 5 6.02 -27.60 -15.73
C VAL A 5 4.90 -26.83 -16.41
N SER A 6 3.67 -27.29 -16.15
CA SER A 6 2.41 -26.71 -16.61
C SER A 6 2.39 -25.18 -16.48
N THR A 7 2.11 -24.50 -17.59
CA THR A 7 1.95 -23.05 -17.76
C THR A 7 0.73 -22.44 -17.04
N GLY A 8 0.11 -23.17 -16.10
CA GLY A 8 -1.11 -22.71 -15.41
C GLY A 8 -1.05 -22.72 -13.88
N GLN A 9 0.03 -23.20 -13.26
CA GLN A 9 0.08 -23.27 -11.79
C GLN A 9 0.56 -21.94 -11.20
N ALA A 10 -0.23 -21.35 -10.30
CA ALA A 10 0.18 -20.16 -9.55
C ALA A 10 1.43 -20.49 -8.73
N VAL A 11 2.61 -20.06 -9.20
CA VAL A 11 3.89 -20.23 -8.50
C VAL A 11 3.80 -19.58 -7.11
N ASP A 12 4.24 -20.33 -6.11
CA ASP A 12 4.27 -19.92 -4.71
C ASP A 12 5.71 -19.94 -4.21
N LEU A 13 6.30 -18.75 -4.06
CA LEU A 13 7.68 -18.59 -3.62
C LEU A 13 7.91 -18.97 -2.16
N ARG A 14 6.89 -19.39 -1.40
CA ARG A 14 7.07 -19.98 -0.06
C ARG A 14 7.64 -21.40 -0.12
N VAL A 15 7.38 -22.12 -1.22
CA VAL A 15 7.75 -23.54 -1.36
C VAL A 15 8.68 -23.81 -2.55
N GLN A 16 8.67 -22.95 -3.57
CA GLN A 16 9.50 -23.11 -4.77
C GLN A 16 10.98 -22.79 -4.50
N PRO A 17 11.96 -23.45 -5.13
CA PRO A 17 13.36 -23.06 -4.98
C PRO A 17 13.58 -21.58 -5.33
N VAL A 18 14.35 -20.86 -4.52
CA VAL A 18 14.67 -19.43 -4.74
C VAL A 18 16.17 -19.17 -4.83
N ASP A 19 17.01 -20.19 -4.66
CA ASP A 19 18.46 -20.02 -4.53
C ASP A 19 19.07 -19.39 -5.78
N GLU A 20 18.70 -19.85 -6.98
CA GLU A 20 19.20 -19.27 -8.24
C GLU A 20 18.78 -17.81 -8.43
N VAL A 21 17.59 -17.45 -7.97
CA VAL A 21 17.06 -16.08 -8.00
C VAL A 21 17.86 -15.20 -7.04
N LEU A 22 18.05 -15.66 -5.80
CA LEU A 22 18.81 -14.94 -4.79
C LEU A 22 20.28 -14.78 -5.19
N ASP A 23 20.89 -15.81 -5.76
CA ASP A 23 22.25 -15.79 -6.31
C ASP A 23 22.41 -14.79 -7.45
N ARG A 24 21.44 -14.75 -8.37
CA ARG A 24 21.43 -13.76 -9.45
C ARG A 24 21.34 -12.34 -8.91
N VAL A 25 20.49 -12.11 -7.91
CA VAL A 25 20.30 -10.80 -7.28
C VAL A 25 21.55 -10.37 -6.52
N ALA A 26 22.14 -11.26 -5.72
CA ALA A 26 23.40 -11.02 -5.01
C ALA A 26 24.52 -10.60 -5.97
N ARG A 27 24.70 -11.32 -7.09
CA ARG A 27 25.69 -10.95 -8.12
C ARG A 27 25.38 -9.61 -8.79
N SER A 28 24.11 -9.36 -9.13
CA SER A 28 23.70 -8.17 -9.89
C SER A 28 23.79 -6.89 -9.06
N LEU A 29 23.41 -6.95 -7.79
CA LEU A 29 23.48 -5.84 -6.85
C LEU A 29 24.83 -5.75 -6.12
N GLN A 30 25.71 -6.73 -6.31
CA GLN A 30 27.02 -6.82 -5.67
C GLN A 30 26.93 -6.83 -4.13
N VAL A 31 25.99 -7.61 -3.59
CA VAL A 31 25.74 -7.77 -2.15
C VAL A 31 25.76 -9.24 -1.77
N ARG A 32 25.97 -9.54 -0.49
CA ARG A 32 25.75 -10.89 0.05
C ARG A 32 24.45 -10.91 0.83
N LEU A 33 23.53 -11.80 0.46
CA LEU A 33 22.29 -12.01 1.19
C LEU A 33 22.55 -12.88 2.42
N LEU A 34 21.96 -12.53 3.56
CA LEU A 34 22.08 -13.25 4.82
C LEU A 34 21.00 -14.35 4.89
N PRO A 35 21.35 -15.64 4.80
CA PRO A 35 20.37 -16.73 4.64
C PRO A 35 19.36 -16.83 5.79
N ASP A 36 19.81 -16.57 7.03
CA ASP A 36 18.96 -16.68 8.23
C ASP A 36 17.91 -15.56 8.34
N THR A 37 17.94 -14.59 7.42
CA THR A 37 17.03 -13.44 7.40
C THR A 37 16.01 -13.53 6.26
N VAL A 38 16.02 -14.63 5.51
CA VAL A 38 15.16 -14.81 4.34
C VAL A 38 13.69 -14.89 4.76
N VAL A 39 12.89 -13.95 4.25
CA VAL A 39 11.44 -13.91 4.40
C VAL A 39 10.80 -14.24 3.05
N ARG A 40 9.90 -15.23 3.04
CA ARG A 40 9.26 -15.73 1.83
C ARG A 40 7.75 -15.50 1.88
N LYS A 41 7.23 -14.85 0.86
CA LYS A 41 5.80 -14.65 0.60
C LYS A 41 5.43 -15.38 -0.70
N ARG A 42 4.14 -15.37 -1.06
CA ARG A 42 3.64 -16.06 -2.25
C ARG A 42 4.31 -15.56 -3.55
N ARG A 43 4.54 -14.25 -3.67
CA ARG A 43 5.08 -13.59 -4.88
C ARG A 43 6.39 -12.83 -4.66
N SER A 44 6.90 -12.80 -3.44
CA SER A 44 8.15 -12.12 -3.13
C SER A 44 9.01 -12.91 -2.15
N VAL A 45 10.32 -12.68 -2.23
CA VAL A 45 11.32 -13.14 -1.26
C VAL A 45 12.19 -11.95 -0.91
N GLY A 46 12.56 -11.79 0.36
CA GLY A 46 13.50 -10.75 0.75
C GLY A 46 14.48 -11.24 1.81
N ALA A 47 15.61 -10.55 1.91
CA ALA A 47 16.65 -10.87 2.89
C ALA A 47 17.46 -9.62 3.20
N ARG A 48 18.08 -9.59 4.39
CA ARG A 48 19.11 -8.62 4.75
C ARG A 48 20.39 -8.90 3.97
N THR A 49 21.19 -7.87 3.78
CA THR A 49 22.52 -7.96 3.16
C THR A 49 23.65 -7.85 4.19
N ASP A 50 24.89 -8.07 3.75
CA ASP A 50 26.11 -7.84 4.53
C ASP A 50 26.49 -6.35 4.69
N ARG A 51 25.70 -5.42 4.15
CA ARG A 51 25.90 -3.97 4.28
C ARG A 51 24.76 -3.24 4.98
N ASP A 52 24.01 -3.97 5.81
CA ASP A 52 22.87 -3.45 6.56
C ASP A 52 21.81 -2.77 5.68
N THR A 53 21.46 -3.45 4.59
CA THR A 53 20.32 -3.12 3.72
C THR A 53 19.35 -4.30 3.63
N TRP A 54 18.18 -4.05 3.06
CA TRP A 54 17.17 -5.06 2.74
C TRP A 54 17.00 -5.18 1.23
N VAL A 55 16.96 -6.40 0.73
CA VAL A 55 16.62 -6.70 -0.66
C VAL A 55 15.25 -7.36 -0.71
N ARG A 56 14.33 -6.83 -1.52
CA ARG A 56 13.03 -7.43 -1.81
C ARG A 56 12.99 -7.80 -3.29
N VAL A 57 12.85 -9.08 -3.57
CA VAL A 57 12.68 -9.64 -4.90
C VAL A 57 11.21 -9.98 -5.11
N GLU A 58 10.58 -9.42 -6.12
CA GLU A 58 9.20 -9.71 -6.49
C GLU A 58 9.14 -10.36 -7.88
N ARG A 59 8.14 -11.22 -8.05
CA ARG A 59 7.78 -11.91 -9.29
C ARG A 59 6.42 -11.42 -9.79
N ARG A 60 6.34 -10.94 -11.03
CA ARG A 60 5.07 -10.59 -11.70
C ARG A 60 4.98 -11.18 -13.12
N SER A 61 3.75 -11.38 -13.59
CA SER A 61 3.50 -11.61 -15.03
C SER A 61 3.71 -10.30 -15.79
N PRO A 62 4.29 -10.29 -17.00
CA PRO A 62 4.35 -9.11 -17.85
C PRO A 62 2.98 -8.42 -18.03
N ASP A 63 1.90 -9.19 -18.18
CA ASP A 63 0.53 -8.66 -18.36
C ASP A 63 -0.01 -7.93 -17.12
N LYS A 64 0.68 -8.03 -15.98
CA LYS A 64 0.37 -7.34 -14.73
C LYS A 64 1.29 -6.14 -14.47
N ILE A 65 2.14 -5.78 -15.44
CA ILE A 65 2.92 -4.56 -15.42
C ILE A 65 2.13 -3.52 -16.20
N ALA A 66 1.57 -2.55 -15.48
CA ALA A 66 0.79 -1.46 -16.07
C ALA A 66 1.66 -0.53 -16.93
N ASP A 67 1.01 0.34 -17.71
CA ASP A 67 1.68 1.28 -18.62
C ASP A 67 2.66 2.24 -17.92
N GLN A 68 2.42 2.56 -16.64
CA GLN A 68 3.36 3.36 -15.84
C GLN A 68 4.61 2.60 -15.41
N GLY A 69 4.68 1.30 -15.68
CA GLY A 69 5.78 0.41 -15.35
C GLY A 69 5.74 -0.14 -13.93
N TRP A 70 6.75 -0.94 -13.60
CA TRP A 70 6.98 -1.55 -12.30
C TRP A 70 8.23 -0.94 -11.66
N ASN A 71 8.09 0.33 -11.32
CA ASN A 71 9.16 1.23 -10.88
C ASN A 71 8.70 2.15 -9.74
N GLY A 72 7.68 1.73 -8.97
CA GLY A 72 7.17 2.51 -7.84
C GLY A 72 8.26 2.85 -6.84
N THR A 73 8.99 1.85 -6.36
CA THR A 73 10.06 1.98 -5.36
C THR A 73 11.17 2.94 -5.79
N GLU A 74 11.72 2.80 -7.01
CA GLU A 74 12.79 3.69 -7.49
C GLU A 74 12.29 5.12 -7.71
N CYS A 75 11.03 5.29 -8.11
CA CYS A 75 10.44 6.62 -8.29
C CYS A 75 10.18 7.30 -6.93
N ALA A 76 9.79 6.53 -5.90
CA ALA A 76 9.56 7.04 -4.54
C ALA A 76 10.85 7.57 -3.89
N ALA A 77 12.02 7.11 -4.33
CA ALA A 77 13.33 7.61 -3.90
C ALA A 77 13.53 9.13 -4.15
N ARG A 78 12.71 9.74 -5.02
CA ARG A 78 12.73 11.18 -5.31
C ARG A 78 11.84 12.00 -4.36
N LEU A 79 11.06 11.35 -3.50
CA LEU A 79 10.22 12.03 -2.53
C LEU A 79 11.07 12.55 -1.37
N GLU A 80 10.98 13.84 -1.13
CA GLU A 80 11.64 14.55 -0.04
C GLU A 80 10.66 14.77 1.12
N GLY A 81 11.15 14.75 2.36
CA GLY A 81 10.35 15.01 3.57
C GLY A 81 9.45 13.85 4.01
N VAL A 82 9.47 12.73 3.31
CA VAL A 82 8.73 11.51 3.66
C VAL A 82 9.66 10.57 4.43
N ALA A 83 9.23 10.10 5.60
CA ALA A 83 9.95 9.07 6.35
C ALA A 83 9.82 7.71 5.63
N GLN A 84 10.84 7.32 4.87
CA GLN A 84 10.90 6.07 4.12
C GLN A 84 12.34 5.52 4.08
N PRO A 85 12.54 4.20 3.91
CA PRO A 85 13.88 3.65 3.76
C PRO A 85 14.53 4.15 2.46
N THR A 86 15.81 4.51 2.54
CA THR A 86 16.57 4.99 1.38
C THR A 86 16.71 3.89 0.33
N TRP A 87 16.24 4.14 -0.89
CA TRP A 87 16.47 3.23 -2.02
C TRP A 87 17.90 3.33 -2.52
N GLN A 88 18.55 2.17 -2.75
CA GLN A 88 19.96 2.08 -3.15
C GLN A 88 20.12 1.72 -4.63
N GLY A 89 19.22 0.88 -5.15
CA GLY A 89 19.30 0.39 -6.51
C GLY A 89 18.32 -0.73 -6.78
N CYS A 90 18.22 -1.13 -8.05
CA CYS A 90 17.42 -2.27 -8.45
C CYS A 90 18.06 -3.05 -9.60
N VAL A 91 17.62 -4.29 -9.77
CA VAL A 91 17.81 -5.06 -11.00
C VAL A 91 16.46 -5.61 -11.46
N VAL A 92 16.17 -5.46 -12.75
CA VAL A 92 14.96 -5.99 -13.39
C VAL A 92 15.38 -6.95 -14.49
N TRP A 93 14.74 -8.11 -14.57
CA TRP A 93 15.01 -9.06 -15.65
C TRP A 93 13.78 -9.87 -16.03
N ARG A 94 13.75 -10.30 -17.29
CA ARG A 94 12.80 -11.28 -17.77
C ARG A 94 13.33 -12.68 -17.49
N ASP A 95 12.45 -13.56 -17.04
CA ASP A 95 12.73 -14.97 -16.92
C ASP A 95 12.93 -15.60 -18.31
N ALA A 96 13.95 -16.46 -18.45
CA ALA A 96 14.25 -17.11 -19.73
C ALA A 96 13.24 -18.22 -20.05
N ASP A 97 12.65 -18.83 -19.01
CA ASP A 97 11.86 -20.05 -19.12
C ASP A 97 10.35 -19.78 -19.10
N GLY A 98 9.93 -18.51 -19.05
CA GLY A 98 8.51 -18.19 -19.05
C GLY A 98 8.15 -16.70 -19.14
N PRO A 99 6.85 -16.38 -19.24
CA PRO A 99 6.34 -15.02 -19.23
C PRO A 99 6.34 -14.48 -17.80
N VAL A 100 7.53 -14.28 -17.23
CA VAL A 100 7.71 -13.76 -15.87
C VAL A 100 8.73 -12.63 -15.91
N MET A 101 8.43 -11.59 -15.18
CA MET A 101 9.33 -10.49 -14.89
C MET A 101 9.69 -10.53 -13.41
N TRP A 102 10.96 -10.30 -13.14
CA TRP A 102 11.52 -10.22 -11.82
C TRP A 102 12.09 -8.82 -11.59
N ARG A 103 11.91 -8.32 -10.38
CA ARG A 103 12.52 -7.08 -9.91
C ARG A 103 13.05 -7.32 -8.52
N ALA A 104 14.28 -6.89 -8.29
CA ALA A 104 14.85 -6.81 -6.95
C ALA A 104 15.16 -5.34 -6.66
N ASP A 105 14.60 -4.83 -5.57
CA ASP A 105 14.92 -3.51 -5.02
C ASP A 105 15.75 -3.68 -3.76
N GLU A 106 16.76 -2.84 -3.61
CA GLU A 106 17.52 -2.71 -2.39
C GLU A 106 17.22 -1.38 -1.70
N THR A 107 16.90 -1.45 -0.41
CA THR A 107 16.60 -0.30 0.43
C THR A 107 17.41 -0.35 1.71
N GLY A 108 17.53 0.78 2.42
CA GLY A 108 17.92 0.77 3.83
C GLY A 108 17.02 -0.14 4.66
N LEU A 109 17.52 -0.60 5.82
CA LEU A 109 16.69 -1.30 6.78
C LEU A 109 15.61 -0.36 7.33
N LEU A 110 14.46 -0.95 7.66
CA LEU A 110 13.43 -0.24 8.40
C LEU A 110 13.96 0.15 9.79
N PRO A 111 13.59 1.34 10.31
CA PRO A 111 14.09 1.79 11.61
C PRO A 111 13.49 1.01 12.79
N ALA A 112 12.37 0.32 12.57
CA ALA A 112 11.73 -0.53 13.55
C ALA A 112 10.90 -1.64 12.87
N ALA A 113 10.26 -2.51 13.66
CA ALA A 113 9.38 -3.54 13.13
C ALA A 113 8.09 -2.94 12.55
N PRO A 114 7.47 -3.58 11.53
CA PRO A 114 6.11 -3.25 11.11
C PRO A 114 5.14 -3.28 12.29
N VAL A 115 4.16 -2.36 12.32
CA VAL A 115 3.18 -2.27 13.43
C VAL A 115 2.39 -3.57 13.58
N GLY A 116 2.01 -4.22 12.47
CA GLY A 116 1.33 -5.51 12.52
C GLY A 116 0.79 -5.98 11.18
N SER A 117 -0.40 -6.59 11.19
CA SER A 117 -1.17 -6.89 9.99
C SER A 117 -1.85 -5.64 9.43
N ALA A 118 -2.36 -5.72 8.20
CA ALA A 118 -2.99 -4.58 7.53
C ALA A 118 -4.17 -3.98 8.31
N VAL A 119 -4.91 -4.84 9.03
CA VAL A 119 -5.97 -4.48 9.97
C VAL A 119 -5.55 -4.95 11.35
N LEU A 120 -5.65 -4.08 12.36
CA LEU A 120 -5.30 -4.41 13.74
C LEU A 120 -6.54 -4.84 14.53
N SER A 121 -6.37 -5.81 15.42
CA SER A 121 -7.39 -6.22 16.40
C SER A 121 -7.25 -5.52 17.75
N GLU A 122 -6.09 -4.90 18.00
CA GLU A 122 -5.76 -4.22 19.26
C GLU A 122 -5.03 -2.90 18.95
N ALA A 123 -5.14 -1.91 19.83
CA ALA A 123 -4.49 -0.62 19.65
C ALA A 123 -2.97 -0.77 19.86
N PRO A 124 -2.13 -0.35 18.89
CA PRO A 124 -0.69 -0.31 19.09
C PRO A 124 -0.34 0.84 20.04
N GLU A 125 0.71 0.66 20.84
CA GLU A 125 1.29 1.74 21.64
C GLU A 125 2.14 2.64 20.73
N LEU A 126 1.60 3.81 20.37
CA LEU A 126 2.24 4.79 19.49
C LEU A 126 2.46 6.11 20.23
N PRO A 127 3.71 6.61 20.34
CA PRO A 127 3.98 7.90 20.97
C PRO A 127 3.50 9.06 20.08
N ASP A 128 3.31 10.26 20.64
CA ASP A 128 2.86 11.43 19.87
C ASP A 128 3.84 11.78 18.73
N GLU A 129 5.15 11.60 18.93
CA GLU A 129 6.17 11.80 17.88
C GLU A 129 5.96 10.90 16.65
N TRP A 130 5.35 9.72 16.83
CA TRP A 130 5.01 8.84 15.72
C TRP A 130 3.90 9.44 14.87
N TRP A 131 2.87 10.01 15.50
CA TRP A 131 1.76 10.67 14.81
C TRP A 131 2.21 11.95 14.11
N GLU A 132 3.10 12.73 14.74
CA GLU A 132 3.74 13.88 14.12
C GLU A 132 4.52 13.49 12.85
N ALA A 133 5.29 12.39 12.91
CA ALA A 133 6.05 11.89 11.77
C ALA A 133 5.14 11.34 10.64
N LEU A 134 4.04 10.66 10.99
CA LEU A 134 3.00 10.27 10.03
C LEU A 134 2.44 11.50 9.31
N ASN A 135 1.99 12.49 10.07
CA ASN A 135 1.38 13.70 9.51
C ASN A 135 2.35 14.47 8.61
N ALA A 136 3.58 14.69 9.08
CA ALA A 136 4.61 15.36 8.30
C ALA A 136 4.92 14.62 6.99
N SER A 137 4.99 13.28 7.02
CA SER A 137 5.28 12.46 5.84
C SER A 137 4.13 12.49 4.82
N LEU A 138 2.88 12.39 5.27
CA LEU A 138 1.72 12.44 4.37
C LEU A 138 1.51 13.84 3.78
N ASP A 139 1.76 14.89 4.56
CA ASP A 139 1.68 16.27 4.07
C ASP A 139 2.80 16.57 3.06
N ALA A 140 4.02 16.08 3.32
CA ALA A 140 5.13 16.17 2.37
C ALA A 140 4.79 15.41 1.08
N LEU A 141 4.29 14.18 1.18
CA LEU A 141 3.86 13.38 0.03
C LEU A 141 2.82 14.12 -0.82
N ALA A 142 1.75 14.63 -0.21
CA ALA A 142 0.68 15.34 -0.91
C ALA A 142 1.15 16.65 -1.57
N ALA A 143 2.28 17.21 -1.15
CA ALA A 143 2.89 18.41 -1.75
C ALA A 143 3.78 18.12 -2.97
N HIS A 144 4.17 16.86 -3.20
CA HIS A 144 4.97 16.48 -4.36
C HIS A 144 4.20 16.57 -5.67
N ARG A 145 4.94 16.50 -6.79
CA ARG A 145 4.38 16.40 -8.14
C ARG A 145 4.83 15.12 -8.80
N THR A 146 3.90 14.38 -9.37
CA THR A 146 4.19 13.17 -10.14
C THR A 146 3.22 13.05 -11.30
N ARG A 147 3.59 12.26 -12.31
CA ARG A 147 2.69 11.81 -13.39
C ARG A 147 2.16 10.39 -13.13
N ARG A 148 2.67 9.71 -12.11
CA ARG A 148 2.16 8.40 -11.69
C ARG A 148 0.70 8.55 -11.27
N VAL A 149 -0.08 7.51 -11.52
CA VAL A 149 -1.44 7.38 -11.00
C VAL A 149 -1.41 6.23 -10.02
N ALA A 150 -2.00 6.43 -8.85
CA ALA A 150 -1.92 5.45 -7.79
C ALA A 150 -2.70 4.17 -8.17
N THR A 151 -2.26 3.02 -7.67
CA THR A 151 -2.87 1.72 -7.95
C THR A 151 -3.35 1.02 -6.67
N PRO A 152 -4.28 1.62 -5.90
CA PRO A 152 -4.80 0.97 -4.70
C PRO A 152 -5.38 -0.42 -5.03
N GLU A 153 -5.04 -1.42 -4.22
CA GLU A 153 -5.40 -2.83 -4.48
C GLU A 153 -4.95 -3.35 -5.86
N THR A 154 -3.88 -2.77 -6.43
CA THR A 154 -3.33 -3.05 -7.77
C THR A 154 -4.17 -2.59 -8.97
N ASP A 155 -5.23 -1.81 -8.74
CA ASP A 155 -6.06 -1.22 -9.80
C ASP A 155 -5.81 0.29 -9.91
N THR A 156 -5.58 0.79 -11.12
CA THR A 156 -5.37 2.23 -11.36
C THR A 156 -6.58 3.03 -10.91
N ILE A 157 -6.38 3.97 -9.98
CA ILE A 157 -7.48 4.81 -9.50
C ILE A 157 -7.85 5.86 -10.54
N THR A 158 -9.12 5.83 -10.97
CA THR A 158 -9.71 6.80 -11.90
C THR A 158 -10.99 7.38 -11.32
N GLN A 159 -11.50 8.45 -11.94
CA GLN A 159 -12.81 9.00 -11.59
C GLN A 159 -13.91 7.94 -11.70
N GLU A 160 -13.88 7.13 -12.76
CA GLU A 160 -14.85 6.07 -13.02
C GLU A 160 -14.79 5.01 -11.92
N LEU A 161 -13.59 4.54 -11.56
CA LEU A 161 -13.42 3.54 -10.49
C LEU A 161 -13.97 4.05 -9.16
N VAL A 162 -13.71 5.32 -8.81
CA VAL A 162 -14.22 5.94 -7.59
C VAL A 162 -15.74 6.00 -7.61
N THR A 163 -16.31 6.53 -8.69
CA THR A 163 -17.77 6.65 -8.86
C THR A 163 -18.46 5.28 -8.81
N GLU A 164 -17.94 4.29 -9.53
CA GLU A 164 -18.51 2.93 -9.57
C GLU A 164 -18.40 2.23 -8.21
N SER A 165 -17.28 2.36 -7.52
CA SER A 165 -17.09 1.76 -6.18
C SER A 165 -18.08 2.35 -5.17
N ILE A 166 -18.24 3.68 -5.16
CA ILE A 166 -19.17 4.36 -4.24
C ILE A 166 -20.62 4.03 -4.59
N ARG A 167 -21.02 4.19 -5.86
CA ARG A 167 -22.41 3.95 -6.30
C ARG A 167 -22.82 2.49 -6.28
N GLY A 168 -21.86 1.57 -6.36
CA GLY A 168 -22.10 0.14 -6.22
C GLY A 168 -22.45 -0.27 -4.78
N ALA A 169 -21.98 0.47 -3.78
CA ALA A 169 -22.21 0.16 -2.37
C ALA A 169 -23.28 1.05 -1.72
N PHE A 170 -23.44 2.30 -2.19
CA PHE A 170 -24.29 3.30 -1.55
C PHE A 170 -25.27 3.91 -2.55
N SER A 171 -26.52 4.04 -2.10
CA SER A 171 -27.55 4.79 -2.80
C SER A 171 -27.59 6.22 -2.25
N GLY A 172 -27.79 7.20 -3.11
CA GLY A 172 -27.92 8.59 -2.71
C GLY A 172 -27.71 9.53 -3.89
N ASP A 173 -28.35 10.70 -3.82
CA ASP A 173 -28.15 11.77 -4.80
C ASP A 173 -27.08 12.73 -4.29
N PHE A 174 -25.81 12.38 -4.52
CA PHE A 174 -24.66 13.24 -4.24
C PHE A 174 -23.63 13.12 -5.37
N ASP A 175 -22.91 14.21 -5.61
CA ASP A 175 -21.91 14.26 -6.65
C ASP A 175 -20.64 13.48 -6.24
N THR A 176 -20.17 12.62 -7.15
CA THR A 176 -18.96 11.80 -6.95
C THR A 176 -17.75 12.32 -7.74
N ALA A 177 -17.88 13.45 -8.45
CA ALA A 177 -16.77 14.04 -9.17
C ALA A 177 -15.65 14.43 -8.20
N VAL A 178 -14.45 13.88 -8.39
CA VAL A 178 -13.25 14.19 -7.62
C VAL A 178 -12.68 15.49 -8.13
N GLN A 179 -12.40 16.43 -7.22
CA GLN A 179 -11.93 17.76 -7.58
C GLN A 179 -10.41 17.92 -7.45
N ARG A 180 -9.80 17.20 -6.51
CA ARG A 180 -8.40 17.34 -6.13
C ARG A 180 -7.72 15.98 -6.11
N TRP A 181 -6.70 15.88 -6.96
CA TRP A 181 -5.79 14.74 -7.04
C TRP A 181 -4.43 15.16 -6.49
N VAL A 182 -3.90 14.38 -5.55
CA VAL A 182 -2.60 14.60 -4.89
C VAL A 182 -1.83 13.28 -4.83
N PRO A 183 -0.50 13.30 -4.75
CA PRO A 183 0.26 12.08 -4.51
C PRO A 183 -0.17 11.42 -3.19
N ALA A 184 -0.35 10.11 -3.24
CA ALA A 184 -0.71 9.24 -2.12
C ALA A 184 0.10 7.94 -2.20
N HIS A 185 0.29 7.28 -1.06
CA HIS A 185 0.92 5.97 -0.94
C HIS A 185 0.05 4.89 -1.59
N ALA A 186 -1.27 5.03 -1.47
CA ALA A 186 -2.32 4.17 -2.03
C ALA A 186 -2.37 2.72 -1.53
N ASP A 187 -1.42 2.31 -0.70
CA ASP A 187 -1.51 1.12 0.14
C ASP A 187 -1.22 1.44 1.62
N LEU A 188 -1.74 2.56 2.13
CA LEU A 188 -1.52 2.95 3.52
C LEU A 188 -2.39 2.12 4.48
N ASN A 189 -1.75 1.18 5.19
CA ASN A 189 -2.34 0.34 6.22
C ASN A 189 -1.28 0.01 7.30
N TRP A 190 -1.70 -0.65 8.39
CA TRP A 190 -0.82 -0.92 9.54
C TRP A 190 0.32 -1.93 9.27
N ALA A 191 0.28 -2.67 8.15
CA ALA A 191 1.38 -3.54 7.74
C ALA A 191 2.49 -2.81 6.97
N ASN A 192 2.25 -1.58 6.53
CA ASN A 192 3.15 -0.78 5.69
C ASN A 192 3.75 0.43 6.45
N VAL A 193 3.64 0.42 7.78
CA VAL A 193 4.25 1.39 8.69
C VAL A 193 4.99 0.69 9.83
N THR A 194 6.02 1.33 10.38
CA THR A 194 6.80 0.79 11.50
C THR A 194 6.53 1.52 12.81
N ALA A 195 6.79 0.86 13.95
CA ALA A 195 6.74 1.46 15.29
C ALA A 195 7.82 0.85 16.22
N PRO A 196 8.32 1.60 17.23
CA PRO A 196 7.87 2.93 17.67
C PRO A 196 8.38 4.08 16.80
N VAL A 197 9.38 3.84 15.94
CA VAL A 197 9.87 4.85 14.97
C VAL A 197 9.08 4.73 13.68
N PHE A 198 8.44 5.82 13.25
CA PHE A 198 7.63 5.86 12.04
C PHE A 198 8.49 5.76 10.76
N SER A 199 8.03 4.94 9.82
CA SER A 199 8.52 4.88 8.44
C SER A 199 7.46 4.25 7.56
N LEU A 200 7.26 4.79 6.36
CA LEU A 200 6.43 4.24 5.29
C LEU A 200 7.27 3.38 4.35
N PHE A 201 6.75 2.24 3.95
CA PHE A 201 7.40 1.32 3.01
C PHE A 201 6.38 0.59 2.14
N ASP A 202 6.88 -0.17 1.14
CA ASP A 202 6.08 -0.82 0.09
C ASP A 202 5.47 0.18 -0.91
N TRP A 203 6.33 1.05 -1.46
CA TRP A 203 6.01 2.11 -2.41
C TRP A 203 5.70 1.64 -3.84
N GLU A 204 5.03 0.50 -4.03
CA GLU A 204 4.75 0.00 -5.38
C GLU A 204 3.60 0.75 -6.05
N ASP A 205 2.58 1.08 -5.27
CA ASP A 205 1.28 1.56 -5.75
C ASP A 205 1.11 3.09 -5.69
N TRP A 206 2.12 3.82 -5.22
CA TRP A 206 2.03 5.26 -5.03
C TRP A 206 1.86 6.03 -6.34
N GLY A 207 1.15 7.15 -6.27
CA GLY A 207 0.89 8.05 -7.39
C GLY A 207 -0.20 9.06 -7.05
N ASN A 208 -0.67 9.82 -8.04
CA ASN A 208 -1.81 10.71 -7.83
C ASN A 208 -3.08 9.90 -7.54
N ALA A 209 -3.79 10.29 -6.49
CA ALA A 209 -5.09 9.77 -6.08
C ALA A 209 -5.97 10.92 -5.58
N PRO A 210 -7.30 10.73 -5.42
CA PRO A 210 -8.15 11.71 -4.77
C PRO A 210 -7.64 12.05 -3.38
N GLN A 211 -7.72 13.33 -3.00
CA GLN A 211 -7.32 13.77 -1.66
C GLN A 211 -8.04 12.93 -0.58
N GLY A 212 -7.28 12.46 0.40
CA GLY A 212 -7.80 11.73 1.55
C GLY A 212 -7.79 10.21 1.39
N LEU A 213 -7.33 9.65 0.25
CA LEU A 213 -7.25 8.20 0.05
C LEU A 213 -6.46 7.51 1.17
N ASP A 214 -5.23 7.96 1.43
CA ASP A 214 -4.37 7.36 2.47
C ASP A 214 -4.98 7.45 3.87
N SER A 215 -5.50 8.63 4.23
CA SER A 215 -6.17 8.87 5.52
C SER A 215 -7.39 7.96 5.70
N ALA A 216 -8.22 7.81 4.66
CA ALA A 216 -9.39 6.94 4.66
C ALA A 216 -9.00 5.45 4.75
N SER A 217 -7.96 5.02 4.02
CA SER A 217 -7.44 3.65 4.07
C SER A 217 -6.92 3.28 5.46
N LEU A 218 -6.10 4.15 6.08
CA LEU A 218 -5.58 3.92 7.43
C LEU A 218 -6.72 3.87 8.47
N TRP A 219 -7.70 4.78 8.35
CA TRP A 219 -8.88 4.77 9.22
C TRP A 219 -9.70 3.49 9.05
N ALA A 220 -9.97 3.07 7.82
CA ALA A 220 -10.68 1.83 7.51
C ALA A 220 -9.96 0.59 8.07
N SER A 221 -8.63 0.58 8.03
CA SER A 221 -7.78 -0.43 8.67
C SER A 221 -7.76 -0.37 10.20
N SER A 222 -8.26 0.72 10.79
CA SER A 222 -8.33 0.95 12.24
C SER A 222 -9.72 0.68 12.83
N LEU A 223 -10.76 0.50 12.00
CA LEU A 223 -12.16 0.45 12.43
C LEU A 223 -12.51 -0.66 13.43
N ALA A 224 -11.69 -1.71 13.52
CA ALA A 224 -11.86 -2.78 14.52
C ALA A 224 -11.48 -2.32 15.94
N VAL A 225 -10.77 -1.19 16.07
CA VAL A 225 -10.30 -0.58 17.32
C VAL A 225 -10.80 0.86 17.36
N PRO A 226 -11.99 1.13 17.93
CA PRO A 226 -12.64 2.45 17.83
C PRO A 226 -11.76 3.63 18.24
N ALA A 227 -11.05 3.53 19.37
CA ALA A 227 -10.16 4.59 19.84
C ALA A 227 -9.02 4.90 18.85
N LEU A 228 -8.53 3.88 18.13
CA LEU A 228 -7.51 4.06 17.10
C LEU A 228 -8.09 4.74 15.86
N ALA A 229 -9.28 4.32 15.42
CA ALA A 229 -9.98 4.96 14.31
C ALA A 229 -10.30 6.44 14.61
N ASP A 230 -10.73 6.75 15.83
CA ASP A 230 -10.97 8.12 16.28
C ASP A 230 -9.68 8.94 16.28
N ARG A 231 -8.56 8.35 16.74
CA ARG A 231 -7.26 9.02 16.69
C ARG A 231 -6.82 9.32 15.25
N VAL A 232 -6.95 8.37 14.33
CA VAL A 232 -6.63 8.62 12.90
C VAL A 232 -7.47 9.77 12.34
N ARG A 233 -8.76 9.82 12.67
CA ARG A 233 -9.63 10.93 12.24
C ARG A 233 -9.22 12.26 12.85
N GLN A 234 -8.82 12.29 14.12
CA GLN A 234 -8.35 13.50 14.76
C GLN A 234 -7.07 14.04 14.09
N GLU A 235 -6.10 13.16 13.85
CA GLU A 235 -4.81 13.52 13.24
C GLU A 235 -4.96 14.01 11.80
N ARG A 236 -5.85 13.38 11.04
CA ARG A 236 -6.10 13.69 9.62
C ARG A 236 -7.43 14.43 9.39
N GLN A 237 -7.90 15.18 10.40
CA GLN A 237 -9.22 15.83 10.38
C GLN A 237 -9.47 16.64 9.09
N ARG A 238 -8.46 17.39 8.62
CA ARG A 238 -8.56 18.20 7.39
C ARG A 238 -8.86 17.37 6.14
N ASP A 239 -8.35 16.14 6.05
CA ASP A 239 -8.67 15.26 4.94
C ASP A 239 -10.13 14.80 5.05
N PHE A 240 -10.56 14.32 6.22
CA PHE A 240 -11.93 13.84 6.44
C PHE A 240 -13.01 14.93 6.27
N GLU A 241 -12.70 16.19 6.57
CA GLU A 241 -13.61 17.33 6.40
C GLU A 241 -13.64 17.87 4.97
N SER A 242 -12.66 17.51 4.14
CA SER A 242 -12.65 17.89 2.73
C SER A 242 -13.70 17.09 1.94
N ARG A 243 -14.21 17.66 0.86
CA ARG A 243 -15.20 16.97 0.01
C ARG A 243 -14.64 15.68 -0.60
N ASP A 244 -13.42 15.72 -1.14
CA ASP A 244 -12.82 14.52 -1.73
C ASP A 244 -12.40 13.50 -0.68
N GLY A 245 -12.02 13.92 0.53
CA GLY A 245 -11.77 12.99 1.62
C GLY A 245 -13.04 12.33 2.18
N ARG A 246 -14.19 13.01 2.13
CA ARG A 246 -15.51 12.36 2.32
C ARG A 246 -15.77 11.31 1.25
N LEU A 247 -15.53 11.61 -0.03
CA LEU A 247 -15.63 10.62 -1.10
C LEU A 247 -14.68 9.44 -0.88
N MET A 248 -13.45 9.68 -0.42
CA MET A 248 -12.49 8.62 -0.11
C MET A 248 -12.87 7.81 1.13
N THR A 249 -13.55 8.42 2.10
CA THR A 249 -14.16 7.70 3.22
C THR A 249 -15.23 6.74 2.72
N LEU A 250 -16.11 7.19 1.80
CA LEU A 250 -17.08 6.29 1.16
C LEU A 250 -16.41 5.22 0.31
N PHE A 251 -15.36 5.56 -0.45
CA PHE A 251 -14.59 4.59 -1.21
C PHE A 251 -13.98 3.51 -0.31
N ALA A 252 -13.40 3.88 0.83
CA ALA A 252 -12.88 2.90 1.79
C ALA A 252 -14.01 2.06 2.43
N CYS A 253 -15.14 2.68 2.79
CA CYS A 253 -16.32 1.96 3.28
C CYS A 253 -16.89 0.99 2.25
N SER A 254 -16.88 1.32 0.95
CA SER A 254 -17.40 0.44 -0.11
C SER A 254 -16.58 -0.86 -0.22
N LYS A 255 -15.29 -0.83 0.13
CA LYS A 255 -14.43 -2.02 0.21
C LYS A 255 -14.78 -2.91 1.39
N ILE A 256 -15.17 -2.33 2.53
CA ILE A 256 -15.58 -3.06 3.73
C ILE A 256 -16.99 -3.65 3.57
N LEU A 257 -17.92 -2.85 3.03
CA LEU A 257 -19.34 -3.17 2.92
C LEU A 257 -19.71 -3.83 1.59
N GLY A 258 -18.74 -4.04 0.71
CA GLY A 258 -18.93 -4.58 -0.63
C GLY A 258 -19.40 -6.04 -0.66
N PRO A 259 -19.64 -6.60 -1.86
CA PRO A 259 -20.26 -7.92 -2.04
C PRO A 259 -19.47 -9.10 -1.46
N TYR A 260 -18.18 -8.91 -1.17
CA TYR A 260 -17.30 -9.92 -0.59
C TYR A 260 -17.04 -9.72 0.91
N ALA A 261 -17.80 -8.83 1.56
CA ALA A 261 -17.72 -8.58 2.99
C ALA A 261 -17.88 -9.87 3.79
N HIS A 262 -16.93 -10.16 4.68
CA HIS A 262 -17.06 -11.28 5.59
C HIS A 262 -18.11 -10.93 6.67
N PRO A 263 -19.17 -11.73 6.90
CA PRO A 263 -20.28 -11.34 7.78
C PRO A 263 -19.90 -11.05 9.24
N LYS A 264 -18.73 -11.55 9.68
CA LYS A 264 -18.19 -11.33 11.03
C LYS A 264 -17.06 -10.30 11.08
N ASP A 265 -16.84 -9.53 10.01
CA ASP A 265 -15.85 -8.45 10.03
C ASP A 265 -16.30 -7.38 11.05
N PRO A 266 -15.51 -7.11 12.12
CA PRO A 266 -15.89 -6.16 13.15
C PRO A 266 -16.04 -4.72 12.65
N ARG A 267 -15.55 -4.43 11.44
CA ARG A 267 -15.57 -3.10 10.82
C ARG A 267 -16.91 -2.77 10.14
N LEU A 268 -17.79 -3.75 9.93
CA LEU A 268 -19.04 -3.56 9.17
C LEU A 268 -19.95 -2.49 9.79
N GLU A 269 -20.29 -2.63 11.08
CA GLU A 269 -21.19 -1.67 11.75
C GLU A 269 -20.58 -0.27 11.86
N PRO A 270 -19.31 -0.09 12.26
CA PRO A 270 -18.65 1.21 12.21
C PRO A 270 -18.61 1.84 10.80
N ALA A 271 -18.28 1.06 9.77
CA ALA A 271 -18.23 1.54 8.39
C ALA A 271 -19.60 2.00 7.90
N ARG A 272 -20.68 1.26 8.23
CA ARG A 272 -22.05 1.64 7.85
C ARG A 272 -22.46 2.96 8.47
N ARG A 273 -22.25 3.13 9.78
CA ARG A 273 -22.58 4.39 10.48
C ARG A 273 -21.81 5.58 9.89
N MET A 274 -20.52 5.40 9.59
CA MET A 274 -19.73 6.47 8.97
C MET A 274 -20.23 6.78 7.55
N ALA A 275 -20.56 5.77 6.75
CA ALA A 275 -21.06 5.98 5.40
C ALA A 275 -22.38 6.77 5.41
N GLU A 276 -23.32 6.43 6.31
CA GLU A 276 -24.58 7.16 6.49
C GLU A 276 -24.32 8.64 6.83
N GLN A 277 -23.47 8.91 7.82
CA GLN A 277 -23.09 10.27 8.19
C GLN A 277 -22.47 11.05 7.03
N VAL A 278 -21.50 10.45 6.32
CA VAL A 278 -20.78 11.12 5.24
C VAL A 278 -21.70 11.41 4.04
N ILE A 279 -22.67 10.53 3.76
CA ILE A 279 -23.67 10.76 2.71
C ILE A 279 -24.54 11.96 3.06
N GLU A 280 -25.02 12.07 4.30
CA GLU A 280 -25.80 13.23 4.75
C GLU A 280 -25.00 14.53 4.62
N GLU A 281 -23.72 14.52 5.01
CA GLU A 281 -22.84 15.68 4.87
C GLU A 281 -22.60 16.08 3.40
N LEU A 282 -22.46 15.11 2.49
CA LEU A 282 -22.28 15.36 1.06
C LEU A 282 -23.56 15.85 0.36
N GLN A 283 -24.73 15.52 0.90
CA GLN A 283 -26.03 15.99 0.39
C GLN A 283 -26.39 17.39 0.89
N ALA A 284 -25.87 17.77 2.07
CA ALA A 284 -26.16 19.06 2.69
C ALA A 284 -25.27 20.22 2.17
N GLY A 285 -24.12 19.90 1.56
CA GLY A 285 -23.16 20.87 1.01
C GLY A 285 -23.29 21.08 -0.49
#